data_AF-A0A7J8HP31-F1
#
_entry.id   AF-A0A7J8HP31-F1
#
_cell.length_a   1.000
_cell.length_b   1.000
_cell.length_c   1.000
_cell.angle_alpha   90.00
_cell.angle_beta   90.00
_cell.angle_gamma   90.00
#
_symmetry.space_group_name_H-M   'P 1'
#
loop_
_entity.id
_entity.type
_entity.pdbx_description
1 polymer ?
#
loop_
_entity_poly.entity_id
_entity_poly.type
_entity_poly.pdbx_seq_one_letter_code
_entity_poly.pdbx_strand_id
1 'polypeptide(L)'
;MTLKTNFFGTRNVCTELLPIIKPHGRVVNVSSLLSSKALENCSEDLQEKFRNETLTEEDLVDLMKKFVEDTKNEVHEREGWPSSAYGVSKLGVTVLSRILARRLDEKRKADRILLNACCPGWVKTDLAGDYGSRTVEEGAETPVYLALLPPDATEPQGQLVRDKVVQNW
;
A
#
# COMPACT_ATOMS: atom_id res chain seq x y z
N MET A 1 8.97 15.19 2.37
CA MET A 1 9.14 14.78 0.94
C MET A 1 8.53 13.41 0.66
N THR A 2 8.84 12.38 1.46
CA THR A 2 8.43 10.98 1.22
C THR A 2 6.93 10.76 1.04
N LEU A 3 6.08 11.27 1.94
CA LEU A 3 4.62 11.08 1.84
C LEU A 3 4.00 11.80 0.63
N LYS A 4 4.57 12.94 0.23
CA LYS A 4 4.09 13.70 -0.95
C LYS A 4 4.12 12.83 -2.21
N THR A 5 5.19 12.06 -2.40
CA THR A 5 5.34 11.17 -3.56
C THR A 5 4.66 9.83 -3.31
N ASN A 6 5.08 9.11 -2.28
CA ASN A 6 4.71 7.71 -2.08
C ASN A 6 3.23 7.53 -1.78
N PHE A 7 2.62 8.43 -1.01
CA PHE A 7 1.21 8.32 -0.66
C PHE A 7 0.34 9.23 -1.54
N PHE A 8 0.54 10.55 -1.47
CA PHE A 8 -0.33 11.50 -2.18
C PHE A 8 -0.19 11.39 -3.71
N GLY A 9 1.04 11.20 -4.22
CA GLY A 9 1.27 10.96 -5.64
C GLY A 9 0.57 9.70 -6.14
N THR A 10 0.78 8.56 -5.45
CA THR A 10 0.10 7.30 -5.78
C THR A 10 -1.42 7.44 -5.68
N ARG A 11 -1.94 8.09 -4.63
CA ARG A 11 -3.37 8.36 -4.49
C ARG A 11 -3.92 9.11 -5.69
N ASN A 12 -3.28 10.20 -6.11
CA ASN A 12 -3.74 10.99 -7.24
C ASN A 12 -3.76 10.17 -8.54
N VAL A 13 -2.73 9.34 -8.77
CA VAL A 13 -2.73 8.40 -9.91
C VAL A 13 -3.93 7.44 -9.83
N CYS A 14 -4.22 6.88 -8.66
CA CYS A 14 -5.39 6.02 -8.48
C CYS A 14 -6.71 6.79 -8.67
N THR A 15 -6.81 8.03 -8.19
CA THR A 15 -8.01 8.88 -8.37
C THR A 15 -8.33 9.08 -9.85
N GLU A 16 -7.32 9.41 -10.66
CA GLU A 16 -7.52 9.71 -12.08
C GLU A 16 -7.65 8.44 -12.95
N LEU A 17 -6.87 7.39 -12.65
CA LEU A 17 -6.77 6.24 -13.54
C LEU A 17 -7.68 5.07 -13.17
N LEU A 18 -8.11 4.93 -11.91
CA LEU A 18 -8.99 3.83 -11.52
C LEU A 18 -10.36 3.84 -12.26
N PRO A 19 -10.99 5.01 -12.54
CA PRO A 19 -12.23 5.05 -13.31
C PRO A 19 -12.12 4.48 -14.73
N ILE A 20 -10.93 4.54 -15.36
CA ILE A 20 -10.72 4.09 -16.74
C ILE A 20 -10.20 2.64 -16.85
N ILE A 21 -9.94 1.97 -15.72
CA ILE A 21 -9.57 0.55 -15.73
C ILE A 21 -10.72 -0.26 -16.32
N LYS A 22 -10.43 -1.06 -17.35
CA LYS A 22 -11.40 -1.88 -18.05
C LYS A 22 -11.78 -3.13 -17.24
N PRO A 23 -12.88 -3.81 -17.57
CA PRO A 23 -13.17 -5.15 -17.04
C PRO A 23 -11.99 -6.09 -17.22
N HIS A 24 -11.78 -6.97 -16.24
CA HIS A 24 -10.62 -7.83 -16.08
C HIS A 24 -9.29 -7.07 -15.96
N GLY A 25 -9.32 -5.78 -15.61
CA GLY A 25 -8.11 -5.01 -15.30
C GLY A 25 -7.43 -5.46 -14.01
N ARG A 26 -6.12 -5.26 -13.91
CA ARG A 26 -5.32 -5.49 -12.69
C ARG A 26 -4.64 -4.19 -12.30
N VAL A 27 -4.66 -3.88 -11.01
CA VAL A 27 -3.99 -2.70 -10.44
C VAL A 27 -3.02 -3.17 -9.37
N VAL A 28 -1.76 -2.77 -9.51
CA VAL A 28 -0.69 -3.20 -8.60
C VAL A 28 -0.01 -1.98 -8.00
N ASN A 29 -0.18 -1.81 -6.70
CA ASN A 29 0.50 -0.77 -5.94
C ASN A 29 1.76 -1.35 -5.28
N VAL A 30 2.93 -0.85 -5.67
CA VAL A 30 4.21 -1.29 -5.08
C VAL A 30 4.40 -0.62 -3.71
N SER A 31 4.08 -1.38 -2.66
CA SER A 31 4.27 -1.02 -1.26
C SER A 31 5.65 -1.53 -0.75
N SER A 32 5.73 -1.95 0.50
CA SER A 32 6.91 -2.56 1.14
C SER A 32 6.48 -3.31 2.39
N LEU A 33 7.17 -4.39 2.79
CA LEU A 33 6.94 -4.98 4.12
C LEU A 33 7.28 -4.03 5.28
N LEU A 34 8.00 -2.94 5.03
CA LEU A 34 8.13 -1.87 6.01
C LEU A 34 6.79 -1.19 6.34
N SER A 35 5.73 -1.40 5.54
CA SER A 35 4.37 -0.99 5.90
C SER A 35 3.85 -1.77 7.11
N SER A 36 4.03 -3.10 7.12
CA SER A 36 3.61 -3.95 8.23
C SER A 36 4.47 -3.68 9.46
N LYS A 37 5.79 -3.48 9.25
CA LYS A 37 6.66 -3.11 10.37
C LYS A 37 6.32 -1.74 10.97
N ALA A 38 5.94 -0.77 10.14
CA ALA A 38 5.46 0.52 10.62
C ALA A 38 4.15 0.36 11.40
N LEU A 39 3.21 -0.46 10.91
CA LEU A 39 1.97 -0.76 11.61
C LEU A 39 2.22 -1.39 13.00
N GLU A 40 3.06 -2.43 13.09
CA GLU A 40 3.43 -3.06 14.36
C GLU A 40 4.02 -2.08 15.38
N ASN A 41 4.71 -1.05 14.90
CA ASN A 41 5.36 -0.05 15.74
C ASN A 41 4.48 1.17 16.01
N CYS A 42 3.25 1.23 15.47
CA CYS A 42 2.26 2.22 15.86
C CYS A 42 1.68 1.89 17.25
N SER A 43 1.10 2.88 17.94
CA SER A 43 0.24 2.65 19.11
C SER A 43 -0.95 1.76 18.78
N GLU A 44 -1.54 1.13 19.79
CA GLU A 44 -2.72 0.26 19.63
C GLU A 44 -3.89 0.99 18.94
N ASP A 45 -4.16 2.25 19.33
CA ASP A 45 -5.19 3.08 18.70
C ASP A 45 -4.95 3.30 17.19
N LEU A 46 -3.70 3.54 16.78
CA LEU A 46 -3.36 3.71 15.37
C LEU A 46 -3.41 2.38 14.64
N GLN A 47 -2.99 1.29 15.28
CA GLN A 47 -3.11 -0.05 14.73
C GLN A 47 -4.57 -0.43 14.44
N GLU A 48 -5.47 -0.16 15.38
CA GLU A 48 -6.90 -0.40 15.21
C GLU A 48 -7.46 0.42 14.04
N LYS A 49 -7.12 1.72 13.96
CA LYS A 49 -7.53 2.59 12.84
C LYS A 49 -7.06 2.06 11.48
N PHE A 50 -5.81 1.64 11.35
CA PHE A 50 -5.27 1.14 10.09
C PHE A 50 -5.71 -0.28 9.72
N ARG A 51 -6.23 -1.05 10.68
CA ARG A 51 -6.85 -2.36 10.44
C ARG A 51 -8.37 -2.29 10.23
N ASN A 52 -9.00 -1.17 10.58
CA ASN A 52 -10.44 -0.99 10.45
C ASN A 52 -10.91 -1.16 8.99
N GLU A 53 -11.75 -2.18 8.76
CA GLU A 53 -12.30 -2.52 7.45
C GLU A 53 -13.33 -1.52 6.91
N THR A 54 -13.69 -0.50 7.69
CA THR A 54 -14.61 0.58 7.30
C THR A 54 -13.90 1.93 7.13
N LEU A 55 -12.59 2.02 7.40
CA LEU A 55 -11.80 3.24 7.24
C LEU A 55 -11.99 3.80 5.82
N THR A 56 -12.30 5.10 5.71
CA THR A 56 -12.51 5.75 4.41
C THR A 56 -11.20 6.29 3.83
N GLU A 57 -11.22 6.61 2.54
CA GLU A 57 -10.08 7.25 1.88
C GLU A 57 -9.75 8.62 2.50
N GLU A 58 -10.78 9.36 2.94
CA GLU A 58 -10.64 10.67 3.59
C GLU A 58 -10.01 10.53 4.98
N ASP A 59 -10.48 9.58 5.80
CA ASP A 59 -9.88 9.30 7.11
C ASP A 59 -8.41 8.91 6.98
N LEU A 60 -8.08 8.07 6.00
CA LEU A 60 -6.69 7.69 5.73
C LEU A 60 -5.85 8.90 5.32
N VAL A 61 -6.38 9.78 4.47
CA VAL A 61 -5.71 11.02 4.07
C VAL A 61 -5.42 11.90 5.28
N ASP A 62 -6.38 12.03 6.20
CA ASP A 62 -6.20 12.87 7.38
C ASP A 62 -5.22 12.25 8.39
N LEU A 63 -5.18 10.92 8.53
CA LEU A 63 -4.13 10.22 9.27
C LEU A 63 -2.74 10.49 8.67
N MET A 64 -2.60 10.41 7.35
CA MET A 64 -1.32 10.68 6.67
C MET A 64 -0.89 12.15 6.80
N LYS A 65 -1.82 13.11 6.77
CA LYS A 65 -1.53 14.51 7.05
C LYS A 65 -1.13 14.72 8.51
N LYS A 66 -1.83 14.07 9.46
CA LYS A 66 -1.53 14.15 10.89
C LYS A 66 -0.11 13.67 11.18
N PHE A 67 0.34 12.55 10.60
CA PHE A 67 1.74 12.12 10.74
C PHE A 67 2.75 13.19 10.26
N VAL A 68 2.49 13.83 9.12
CA VAL A 68 3.36 14.92 8.62
C VAL A 68 3.39 16.11 9.58
N GLU A 69 2.26 16.43 10.20
CA GLU A 69 2.18 17.55 11.14
C GLU A 69 2.81 17.22 12.49
N ASP A 70 2.54 16.03 13.04
CA ASP A 70 3.11 15.58 14.30
C ASP A 70 4.64 15.41 14.22
N THR A 71 5.17 15.07 13.05
CA THR A 71 6.63 15.02 12.83
C THR A 71 7.26 16.40 12.77
N LYS A 72 6.63 17.39 12.13
CA LYS A 72 7.11 18.79 12.14
C LYS A 72 7.10 19.40 13.54
N ASN A 73 6.10 19.05 14.34
CA ASN A 73 5.95 19.52 15.70
C ASN A 73 6.75 18.69 16.72
N GLU A 74 7.53 17.70 16.25
CA GLU A 74 8.38 16.82 17.07
C GLU A 74 7.62 16.03 18.15
N VAL A 75 6.33 15.73 17.92
CA VAL A 75 5.46 15.00 18.86
C VAL A 75 5.05 13.61 18.35
N HIS A 76 5.48 13.22 17.15
CA HIS A 76 5.04 11.99 16.50
C HIS A 76 5.14 10.71 17.36
N GLU A 77 6.24 10.51 18.10
CA GLU A 77 6.40 9.34 18.98
C GLU A 77 5.37 9.35 20.13
N ARG A 78 5.13 10.52 20.74
CA ARG A 78 4.12 10.70 21.79
C ARG A 78 2.71 10.46 21.26
N GLU A 79 2.45 10.83 20.01
CA GLU A 79 1.18 10.60 19.31
C GLU A 79 1.05 9.15 18.79
N GLY A 80 2.04 8.28 19.07
CA GLY A 80 1.99 6.85 18.78
C GLY A 80 2.50 6.45 17.39
N TRP A 81 3.13 7.36 16.64
CA TRP A 81 3.68 7.05 15.33
C TRP A 81 5.06 6.41 15.41
N PRO A 82 5.42 5.53 14.46
CA PRO A 82 6.78 5.03 14.33
C PRO A 82 7.68 6.09 13.69
N SER A 83 8.99 6.02 13.96
CA SER A 83 9.96 7.02 13.48
C SER A 83 10.31 6.89 11.98
N SER A 84 9.87 5.81 11.29
CA SER A 84 10.16 5.60 9.87
C SER A 84 9.12 6.27 8.96
N ALA A 85 9.42 7.48 8.47
CA ALA A 85 8.56 8.18 7.51
C ALA A 85 8.34 7.40 6.20
N TYR A 86 9.33 6.63 5.75
CA TYR A 86 9.17 5.72 4.62
C TYR A 86 8.17 4.60 4.94
N GLY A 87 8.32 3.96 6.11
CA GLY A 87 7.40 2.93 6.58
C GLY A 87 5.96 3.43 6.65
N VAL A 88 5.73 4.60 7.25
CA VAL A 88 4.40 5.23 7.31
C VAL A 88 3.85 5.56 5.92
N SER A 89 4.69 6.03 5.00
CA SER A 89 4.24 6.28 3.61
C SER A 89 3.77 5.00 2.91
N LYS A 90 4.43 3.86 3.15
CA LYS A 90 4.07 2.56 2.59
C LYS A 90 2.90 1.91 3.33
N LEU A 91 2.75 2.15 4.63
CA LEU A 91 1.52 1.89 5.39
C LEU A 91 0.32 2.57 4.73
N GLY A 92 0.44 3.85 4.40
CA GLY A 92 -0.58 4.56 3.63
C GLY A 92 -0.92 3.90 2.29
N VAL A 93 0.09 3.47 1.52
CA VAL A 93 -0.13 2.78 0.23
C VAL A 93 -0.84 1.43 0.41
N THR A 94 -0.47 0.65 1.43
CA THR A 94 -1.09 -0.64 1.71
C THR A 94 -2.55 -0.46 2.10
N VAL A 95 -2.86 0.44 3.03
CA VAL A 95 -4.25 0.70 3.47
C VAL A 95 -5.08 1.32 2.35
N LEU A 96 -4.52 2.24 1.56
CA LEU A 96 -5.19 2.78 0.38
C LEU A 96 -5.60 1.66 -0.58
N SER A 97 -4.71 0.69 -0.81
CA SER A 97 -5.01 -0.44 -1.69
C SER A 97 -6.19 -1.29 -1.15
N ARG A 98 -6.26 -1.51 0.18
CA ARG A 98 -7.40 -2.19 0.81
C ARG A 98 -8.71 -1.45 0.60
N ILE A 99 -8.71 -0.12 0.81
CA ILE A 99 -9.88 0.74 0.61
C ILE A 99 -10.35 0.72 -0.85
N LEU A 100 -9.42 0.86 -1.79
CA LEU A 100 -9.73 0.89 -3.22
C LEU A 100 -10.25 -0.45 -3.72
N ALA A 101 -9.70 -1.57 -3.24
CA ALA A 101 -10.19 -2.91 -3.54
C ALA A 101 -11.63 -3.10 -3.05
N ARG A 102 -11.93 -2.73 -1.79
CA ARG A 102 -13.29 -2.76 -1.24
C ARG A 102 -14.26 -1.92 -2.08
N ARG A 103 -13.84 -0.71 -2.48
CA ARG A 103 -14.64 0.17 -3.35
C ARG A 103 -14.92 -0.45 -4.72
N LEU A 104 -13.96 -1.19 -5.30
CA LEU A 104 -14.17 -1.93 -6.54
C LEU A 104 -15.19 -3.07 -6.35
N ASP A 105 -15.10 -3.81 -5.25
CA ASP A 105 -16.05 -4.88 -4.93
C ASP A 105 -17.48 -4.34 -4.69
N GLU A 106 -17.61 -3.15 -4.12
CA GLU A 106 -18.92 -2.49 -3.89
C GLU A 106 -19.51 -1.92 -5.19
N LYS A 107 -18.70 -1.26 -6.01
CA LYS A 107 -19.20 -0.43 -7.14
C LYS A 107 -19.03 -1.06 -8.52
N ARG A 108 -18.07 -1.99 -8.68
CA ARG A 108 -17.63 -2.54 -9.96
C ARG A 108 -17.40 -4.06 -9.91
N LYS A 109 -18.11 -4.78 -9.03
CA LYS A 109 -17.97 -6.23 -8.83
C LYS A 109 -18.01 -7.04 -10.14
N ALA A 110 -18.93 -6.68 -11.04
CA ALA A 110 -19.12 -7.37 -12.32
C ALA A 110 -17.92 -7.24 -13.26
N ASP A 111 -17.09 -6.19 -13.08
CA ASP A 111 -15.94 -5.92 -13.94
C ASP A 111 -14.74 -6.81 -13.62
N ARG A 112 -14.74 -7.55 -12.50
CA ARG A 112 -13.64 -8.48 -12.11
C ARG A 112 -12.26 -7.82 -12.14
N ILE A 113 -12.18 -6.61 -11.58
CA ILE A 113 -10.92 -5.88 -11.41
C ILE A 113 -10.27 -6.30 -10.09
N LEU A 114 -9.01 -6.70 -10.14
CA LEU A 114 -8.23 -7.03 -8.95
C LEU A 114 -7.21 -5.95 -8.65
N LEU A 115 -7.15 -5.52 -7.39
CA LEU A 115 -6.24 -4.48 -6.90
C LEU A 115 -5.54 -4.97 -5.64
N ASN A 116 -4.20 -4.98 -5.67
CA ASN A 116 -3.39 -5.42 -4.53
C ASN A 116 -2.20 -4.50 -4.29
N ALA A 117 -1.76 -4.46 -3.03
CA ALA A 117 -0.46 -3.95 -2.67
C ALA A 117 0.57 -5.09 -2.73
N CYS A 118 1.83 -4.78 -2.99
CA CYS A 118 2.89 -5.79 -2.92
C CYS A 118 4.21 -5.26 -2.36
N CYS A 119 5.06 -6.18 -1.91
CA CYS A 119 6.46 -5.90 -1.62
C CYS A 119 7.36 -6.65 -2.63
N PRO A 120 8.27 -5.95 -3.33
CA PRO A 120 9.21 -6.57 -4.26
C PRO A 120 10.39 -7.27 -3.56
N GLY A 121 10.46 -7.22 -2.23
CA GLY A 121 11.64 -7.59 -1.45
C GLY A 121 12.69 -6.48 -1.41
N TRP A 122 13.91 -6.82 -0.98
CA TRP A 122 15.02 -5.87 -0.90
C TRP A 122 15.88 -5.98 -2.17
N VAL A 123 15.66 -5.05 -3.11
CA VAL A 123 16.13 -5.10 -4.49
C VAL A 123 17.29 -4.13 -4.71
N LYS A 124 18.37 -4.59 -5.37
CA LYS A 124 19.52 -3.79 -5.78
C LYS A 124 19.11 -2.74 -6.81
N THR A 125 18.84 -1.54 -6.32
CA THR A 125 18.44 -0.34 -7.07
C THR A 125 19.10 0.86 -6.40
N ASP A 126 19.07 2.03 -7.03
CA ASP A 126 19.59 3.26 -6.42
C ASP A 126 19.00 3.55 -5.03
N LEU A 127 17.75 3.13 -4.75
CA LEU A 127 17.11 3.30 -3.46
C LEU A 127 17.73 2.44 -2.34
N ALA A 128 18.18 1.23 -2.66
CA ALA A 128 18.71 0.27 -1.69
C ALA A 128 20.24 0.14 -1.74
N GLY A 129 20.87 0.62 -2.82
CA GLY A 129 22.27 0.37 -3.14
C GLY A 129 22.59 -1.12 -3.30
N ASP A 130 23.88 -1.44 -3.14
CA ASP A 130 24.39 -2.81 -3.24
C ASP A 130 23.97 -3.73 -2.08
N TYR A 131 23.34 -3.18 -1.05
CA TYR A 131 22.84 -3.92 0.11
C TYR A 131 21.59 -4.76 -0.19
N GLY A 132 20.91 -4.49 -1.32
CA GLY A 132 19.77 -5.29 -1.75
C GLY A 132 20.14 -6.77 -1.92
N SER A 133 19.31 -7.67 -1.41
CA SER A 133 19.49 -9.12 -1.56
C SER A 133 19.05 -9.67 -2.93
N ARG A 134 18.30 -8.90 -3.71
CA ARG A 134 17.67 -9.33 -4.98
C ARG A 134 18.12 -8.50 -6.16
N THR A 135 18.14 -9.11 -7.33
CA THR A 135 18.20 -8.46 -8.64
C THR A 135 16.88 -7.76 -8.98
N VAL A 136 16.91 -6.86 -9.98
CA VAL A 136 15.72 -6.15 -10.44
C VAL A 136 14.69 -7.13 -11.02
N GLU A 137 15.16 -8.16 -11.71
CA GLU A 137 14.34 -9.23 -12.29
C GLU A 137 13.60 -10.01 -11.21
N GLU A 138 14.28 -10.43 -10.15
CA GLU A 138 13.66 -11.09 -8.98
C GLU A 138 12.67 -10.16 -8.26
N GLY A 139 13.01 -8.87 -8.18
CA GLY A 139 12.14 -7.84 -7.60
C GLY A 139 10.83 -7.64 -8.37
N ALA A 140 10.85 -7.83 -9.68
CA ALA A 140 9.68 -7.64 -10.56
C ALA A 140 8.69 -8.81 -10.50
N GLU A 141 9.09 -9.97 -9.99
CA GLU A 141 8.26 -11.19 -10.07
C GLU A 141 6.88 -11.06 -9.41
N THR A 142 6.80 -10.53 -8.19
CA THR A 142 5.51 -10.40 -7.49
C THR A 142 4.62 -9.32 -8.13
N PRO A 143 5.13 -8.12 -8.46
CA PRO A 143 4.35 -7.14 -9.22
C PRO A 143 3.80 -7.69 -10.55
N VAL A 144 4.65 -8.38 -11.33
CA VAL A 144 4.25 -8.98 -12.63
C VAL A 144 3.22 -10.09 -12.43
N TYR A 145 3.40 -10.96 -11.43
CA TYR A 145 2.42 -11.97 -11.06
C TYR A 145 1.04 -11.38 -10.80
N LEU A 146 0.96 -10.30 -10.01
CA LEU A 146 -0.31 -9.63 -9.70
C LEU A 146 -0.93 -8.95 -10.92
N ALA A 147 -0.11 -8.37 -11.79
CA ALA A 147 -0.57 -7.73 -13.01
C ALA A 147 -1.15 -8.73 -14.03
N LEU A 148 -0.70 -9.98 -13.98
CA LEU A 148 -1.04 -11.04 -14.92
C LEU A 148 -1.96 -12.13 -14.36
N LEU A 149 -2.63 -11.88 -13.22
CA LEU A 149 -3.60 -12.83 -12.67
C LEU A 149 -4.63 -13.25 -13.75
N PRO A 150 -4.97 -14.54 -13.90
CA PRO A 150 -5.88 -15.01 -14.95
C PRO A 150 -7.25 -14.32 -14.92
N PRO A 151 -7.92 -14.04 -16.06
CA PRO A 151 -9.17 -13.26 -16.12
C PRO A 151 -10.33 -13.73 -15.22
N ASP A 152 -10.33 -15.01 -14.86
CA ASP A 152 -11.29 -15.70 -13.98
C ASP A 152 -10.87 -15.72 -12.51
N ALA A 153 -9.66 -15.25 -12.17
CA ALA A 153 -9.19 -15.13 -10.80
C ALA A 153 -10.09 -14.19 -9.99
N THR A 154 -10.44 -14.63 -8.78
CA THR A 154 -11.17 -13.85 -7.78
C THR A 154 -10.27 -13.37 -6.64
N GLU A 155 -9.05 -13.88 -6.56
CA GLU A 155 -8.08 -13.60 -5.52
C GLU A 155 -6.64 -13.57 -6.07
N PRO A 156 -5.70 -12.89 -5.39
CA PRO A 156 -5.92 -12.01 -4.24
C PRO A 156 -6.64 -10.70 -4.63
N GLN A 157 -7.39 -10.14 -3.68
CA GLN A 157 -8.06 -8.84 -3.78
C GLN A 157 -7.85 -8.06 -2.47
N GLY A 158 -7.36 -6.82 -2.56
CA GLY A 158 -7.11 -5.97 -1.40
C GLY A 158 -6.02 -6.48 -0.45
N GLN A 159 -5.10 -7.33 -0.91
CA GLN A 159 -4.07 -7.94 -0.07
C GLN A 159 -2.73 -7.22 -0.16
N LEU A 160 -1.88 -7.43 0.85
CA LEU A 160 -0.44 -7.20 0.76
C LEU A 160 0.23 -8.52 0.35
N VAL A 161 0.94 -8.53 -0.78
CA VAL A 161 1.54 -9.76 -1.33
C VAL A 161 3.05 -9.63 -1.43
N ARG A 162 3.78 -10.67 -1.04
CA ARG A 162 5.23 -10.79 -1.24
C ARG A 162 5.55 -12.21 -1.65
N ASP A 163 6.46 -12.38 -2.60
CA ASP A 163 6.88 -13.69 -3.09
C ASP A 163 5.67 -14.54 -3.55
N LYS A 164 4.70 -13.86 -4.16
CA LYS A 164 3.41 -14.41 -4.63
C LYS A 164 2.53 -15.00 -3.50
N VAL A 165 2.84 -14.69 -2.24
CA VAL A 165 2.12 -15.13 -1.04
C VAL A 165 1.48 -13.95 -0.32
N VAL A 166 0.21 -14.11 0.08
CA VAL A 166 -0.52 -13.12 0.89
C VAL A 166 0.12 -13.01 2.27
N GLN A 167 0.34 -11.78 2.71
CA GLN A 167 0.92 -11.44 4.00
C GLN A 167 -0.17 -11.05 4.99
N ASN A 168 0.01 -11.38 6.26
CA ASN A 168 -0.87 -10.93 7.32
C ASN A 168 -0.77 -9.41 7.49
N TRP A 169 -1.90 -8.78 7.80
CA TRP A 169 -2.05 -7.33 7.98
C TRP A 169 -2.59 -7.02 9.37
#